data_AF-A0A950UDC6-F1
#
_entry.id   AF-A0A950UDC6-F1
#
_cell.length_a   1.000
_cell.length_b   1.000
_cell.length_c   1.000
_cell.angle_alpha   90.00
_cell.angle_beta   90.00
_cell.angle_gamma   90.00
#
_symmetry.space_group_name_H-M   'P 1'
#
loop_
_entity.id
_entity.type
_entity.pdbx_description
1 polymer ?
#
loop_
_entity_poly.entity_id
_entity_poly.type
_entity_poly.pdbx_seq_one_letter_code
_entity_poly.pdbx_strand_id
1 'polypeptide(L)'
;IFLSTFVLISQNRMAAEAEKRAELDLQISLLAEHEVTKLITLTSAIAGRMGIETEKDPELPELAQNVAPEIVLDEIEEQGG
;
A
#
# COMPACT_ATOMS: atom_id res chain seq x y z
N ILE A 1 2.79 2.50 -42.29
CA ILE A 1 3.20 3.81 -41.72
C ILE A 1 2.06 4.42 -40.92
N PHE A 2 0.93 4.84 -41.52
CA PHE A 2 -0.20 5.41 -40.77
C PHE A 2 -0.74 4.51 -39.63
N LEU A 3 -1.01 3.23 -39.92
CA LEU A 3 -1.49 2.30 -38.88
C LEU A 3 -0.50 2.16 -37.72
N SER A 4 0.80 2.07 -38.02
CA SER A 4 1.85 1.99 -37.01
C SER A 4 1.89 3.25 -36.14
N THR A 5 1.73 4.44 -36.74
CA THR A 5 1.64 5.70 -35.98
C THR A 5 0.40 5.75 -35.09
N PHE A 6 -0.76 5.30 -35.59
CA PHE A 6 -1.98 5.20 -34.77
C PHE A 6 -1.83 4.23 -33.59
N VAL A 7 -1.20 3.07 -33.84
CA VAL A 7 -0.91 2.08 -32.80
C VAL A 7 0.05 2.67 -31.76
N LEU A 8 1.13 3.34 -32.18
CA LEU A 8 2.09 3.97 -31.27
C LEU A 8 1.45 5.07 -30.41
N ILE A 9 0.59 5.91 -31.00
CA ILE A 9 -0.16 6.94 -30.26
C ILE A 9 -1.09 6.29 -29.22
N SER A 10 -1.80 5.23 -29.61
CA SER A 10 -2.69 4.50 -28.70
C SER A 10 -1.92 3.83 -27.57
N GLN A 11 -0.79 3.19 -27.88
CA GLN A 11 0.11 2.55 -26.92
C GLN A 11 0.68 3.56 -25.93
N ASN A 12 1.13 4.72 -26.41
CA ASN A 12 1.66 5.77 -25.54
C ASN A 12 0.61 6.29 -24.56
N ARG A 13 -0.64 6.44 -25.02
CA ARG A 13 -1.77 6.81 -24.14
C ARG A 13 -2.06 5.74 -23.09
N MET A 14 -2.08 4.47 -23.49
CA MET A 14 -2.31 3.35 -22.55
C MET A 14 -1.18 3.25 -21.51
N ALA A 15 0.07 3.47 -21.92
CA ALA A 15 1.21 3.48 -21.00
C ALA A 15 1.09 4.60 -19.95
N ALA A 16 0.77 5.83 -20.39
CA ALA A 16 0.57 6.95 -19.47
C ALA A 16 -0.62 6.75 -18.50
N GLU A 17 -1.67 6.04 -18.93
CA GLU A 17 -2.79 5.70 -18.05
C GLU A 17 -2.43 4.59 -17.06
N ALA A 18 -1.66 3.59 -17.50
CA ALA A 18 -1.18 2.52 -16.64
C ALA A 18 -0.25 3.04 -15.54
N GLU A 19 0.64 3.98 -15.86
CA GLU A 19 1.56 4.60 -14.90
C GLU A 19 0.79 5.37 -13.81
N LYS A 20 -0.21 6.17 -14.18
CA LYS A 20 -1.09 6.86 -13.22
C LYS A 20 -1.86 5.90 -12.33
N ARG A 21 -2.32 4.77 -12.89
CA ARG A 21 -3.00 3.73 -12.10
C ARG A 21 -2.06 3.09 -11.11
N ALA A 22 -0.83 2.76 -11.53
CA ALA A 22 0.18 2.19 -10.64
C ALA A 22 0.53 3.13 -9.47
N GLU A 23 0.68 4.43 -9.72
CA GLU A 23 0.90 5.43 -8.68
C GLU A 23 -0.26 5.47 -7.67
N LEU A 24 -1.51 5.52 -8.17
CA LEU A 24 -2.70 5.50 -7.32
C LEU A 24 -2.85 4.20 -6.54
N ASP A 25 -2.56 3.06 -7.17
CA ASP A 25 -2.61 1.75 -6.52
C ASP A 25 -1.61 1.67 -5.36
N LEU A 26 -0.41 2.23 -5.53
CA LEU A 26 0.59 2.34 -4.45
C LEU A 26 0.06 3.22 -3.30
N GLN A 27 -0.46 4.42 -3.62
CA GLN A 27 -1.02 5.32 -2.60
C GLN A 27 -2.17 4.68 -1.82
N ILE A 28 -3.08 3.97 -2.51
CA ILE A 28 -4.18 3.24 -1.87
C ILE A 28 -3.64 2.14 -0.96
N SER A 29 -2.62 1.41 -1.41
CA SER A 29 -2.03 0.30 -0.64
C SER A 29 -1.39 0.79 0.66
N LEU A 30 -0.64 1.90 0.59
CA LEU A 30 0.00 2.51 1.77
C LEU A 30 -1.03 3.09 2.75
N LEU A 31 -2.08 3.74 2.23
CA LEU A 31 -3.17 4.23 3.08
C LEU A 31 -3.89 3.07 3.78
N ALA A 32 -4.19 2.00 3.04
CA ALA A 32 -4.84 0.81 3.58
C ALA A 32 -3.97 0.14 4.64
N GLU A 33 -2.66 0.03 4.44
CA GLU A 33 -1.72 -0.52 5.42
C GLU A 33 -1.75 0.26 6.74
N HIS A 34 -1.66 1.60 6.68
CA HIS A 34 -1.77 2.46 7.85
C HIS A 34 -3.12 2.29 8.59
N GLU A 35 -4.22 2.24 7.85
CA GLU A 35 -5.56 2.02 8.41
C GLU A 35 -5.69 0.64 9.07
N VAL A 36 -5.12 -0.41 8.46
CA VAL A 36 -5.08 -1.77 9.01
C VAL A 36 -4.29 -1.82 10.31
N THR A 37 -3.10 -1.22 10.39
CA THR A 37 -2.33 -1.16 11.65
C THR A 37 -3.13 -0.47 12.76
N LYS A 38 -3.86 0.60 12.42
CA LYS A 38 -4.72 1.31 13.38
C LYS A 38 -5.90 0.44 13.83
N LEU A 39 -6.52 -0.30 12.92
CA LEU A 39 -7.59 -1.25 13.26
C LEU A 39 -7.08 -2.37 14.18
N ILE A 40 -5.89 -2.92 13.91
CA ILE A 40 -5.24 -3.93 14.77
C ILE A 40 -5.01 -3.34 16.17
N THR A 41 -4.46 -2.13 16.26
CA THR A 41 -4.20 -1.44 17.53
C THR A 41 -5.49 -1.26 18.35
N LEU A 42 -6.56 -0.77 17.71
CA LEU A 42 -7.85 -0.57 18.37
C LEU A 42 -8.49 -1.90 18.81
N THR A 43 -8.42 -2.92 17.95
CA THR A 43 -9.01 -4.24 18.24
C THR A 43 -8.26 -4.94 19.36
N SER A 44 -6.93 -4.85 19.39
CA SER A 44 -6.10 -5.34 20.50
C SER A 44 -6.41 -4.64 21.82
N ALA A 45 -6.64 -3.32 21.80
CA ALA A 45 -7.05 -2.59 22.98
C ALA A 45 -8.44 -3.03 23.50
N ILE A 46 -9.38 -3.32 22.58
CA ILE A 46 -10.70 -3.87 22.93
C ILE A 46 -10.56 -5.28 23.53
N ALA A 47 -9.77 -6.15 22.90
CA ALA A 47 -9.52 -7.51 23.38
C ALA A 47 -8.93 -7.51 24.80
N GLY A 48 -7.95 -6.64 25.06
CA GLY A 48 -7.36 -6.45 26.39
C GLY A 48 -8.39 -5.97 27.43
N ARG A 49 -9.31 -5.07 27.05
CA ARG A 49 -10.41 -4.61 27.93
C ARG A 49 -11.43 -5.70 28.23
N MET A 50 -11.61 -6.65 27.31
CA MET A 50 -12.52 -7.78 27.45
C MET A 50 -11.86 -9.00 28.13
N GLY A 51 -10.57 -8.95 28.45
CA GLY A 51 -9.82 -10.07 29.02
C GLY A 51 -9.65 -11.24 28.05
N ILE A 52 -9.69 -10.97 26.74
CA ILE A 52 -9.47 -11.98 25.70
C ILE A 52 -7.96 -12.13 25.51
N GLU A 53 -7.44 -13.33 25.77
CA GLU A 53 -6.02 -13.65 25.52
C GLU A 53 -5.74 -13.70 24.01
N THR A 54 -5.14 -12.63 23.48
CA THR A 54 -4.65 -12.56 22.09
C THR A 54 -3.14 -12.82 21.97
N GLU A 55 -2.42 -12.93 23.09
CA GLU A 55 -0.95 -13.09 23.18
C GLU A 55 -0.39 -14.38 22.54
N LYS A 56 -1.24 -15.32 22.12
CA LYS A 56 -0.78 -16.56 21.47
C LYS A 56 -0.48 -16.40 19.98
N ASP A 57 -0.74 -15.22 19.41
CA ASP A 57 -0.40 -14.94 18.01
C ASP A 57 0.91 -14.12 17.96
N PRO A 58 2.05 -14.77 17.70
CA PRO A 58 3.36 -14.11 17.65
C PRO A 58 3.48 -13.08 16.53
N GLU A 59 2.56 -13.04 15.56
CA GLU A 59 2.58 -12.11 14.43
C GLU A 59 1.88 -10.77 14.75
N LEU A 60 1.01 -10.72 15.78
CA LEU A 60 0.28 -9.49 16.15
C LEU A 60 1.16 -8.28 16.53
N PRO A 61 2.26 -8.44 17.28
CA PRO A 61 3.15 -7.33 17.60
C PRO A 61 3.89 -6.78 16.39
N GLU A 62 4.20 -7.62 15.40
CA GLU A 62 4.82 -7.20 14.13
C GLU A 62 3.81 -6.45 13.25
N LEU A 63 2.58 -6.96 13.13
CA LEU A 63 1.52 -6.31 12.35
C LEU A 63 1.03 -4.97 12.95
N ALA A 64 1.27 -4.75 14.25
CA ALA A 64 0.95 -3.50 14.93
C ALA A 64 2.04 -2.42 14.77
N GLN A 65 3.19 -2.74 14.16
CA GLN A 65 4.21 -1.73 13.89
C GLN A 65 3.70 -0.73 12.86
N ASN A 66 3.84 0.55 13.16
CA ASN A 66 3.40 1.63 12.27
C ASN A 66 4.28 1.65 11.02
N VAL A 67 3.69 1.39 9.87
CA VAL A 67 4.32 1.68 8.58
C VAL A 67 3.91 3.09 8.19
N ALA A 68 4.88 4.00 8.19
CA ALA A 68 4.69 5.37 7.74
C ALA A 68 4.69 5.40 6.21
N PRO A 69 3.60 5.84 5.55
CA PRO A 69 3.51 5.87 4.09
C PRO A 69 4.68 6.61 3.42
N GLU A 70 5.14 7.71 4.03
CA GLU A 70 6.31 8.47 3.57
C GLU A 70 7.59 7.63 3.46
N ILE A 71 7.86 6.73 4.43
CA ILE A 71 9.09 5.92 4.46
C ILE A 71 9.10 4.90 3.31
N VAL A 72 7.95 4.32 2.98
CA VAL A 72 7.85 3.33 1.89
C VAL A 72 7.95 4.02 0.53
N LEU A 73 7.39 5.22 0.38
CA LEU A 73 7.56 6.03 -0.83
C LEU A 73 9.02 6.42 -1.05
N ASP A 74 9.71 6.89 0.00
CA ASP A 74 11.13 7.24 -0.04
C ASP A 74 12.00 6.05 -0.46
N GLU A 75 11.74 4.85 0.07
CA GLU A 75 12.48 3.62 -0.27
C GLU A 75 12.22 3.16 -1.72
N ILE A 76 11.00 3.31 -2.23
CA ILE A 76 10.66 3.01 -3.63
C ILE A 76 11.34 4.01 -4.58
N GLU A 77 11.43 5.29 -4.21
CA GLU A 77 12.16 6.30 -4.98
C GLU A 77 13.68 6.04 -4.97
N GLU A 78 14.26 5.61 -3.85
CA GLU A 78 15.69 5.25 -3.76
C GLU A 78 16.04 3.98 -4.58
N GLN A 79 15.15 2.99 -4.64
CA GLN A 79 15.36 1.78 -5.43
C GLN A 79 14.93 1.90 -6.91
N GLY A 80 14.13 2.91 -7.25
CA GLY A 80 13.62 3.19 -8.60
C GLY A 80 14.51 4.09 -9.46
N GLY A 81 15.69 4.50 -8.98
CA GLY A 81 16.69 5.32 -9.69
C GLY A 81 17.67 4.55 -10.56
#